data_AF-A0AA43QEJ0-F1
#
_entry.id   AF-A0AA43QEJ0-F1
#
_cell.length_a   1.000
_cell.length_b   1.000
_cell.length_c   1.000
_cell.angle_alpha   90.00
_cell.angle_beta   90.00
_cell.angle_gamma   90.00
#
_symmetry.space_group_name_H-M   'P 1'
#
loop_
_entity.id
_entity.type
_entity.pdbx_description
1 polymer ?
#
loop_
_entity_poly.entity_id
_entity_poly.type
_entity_poly.pdbx_seq_one_letter_code
_entity_poly.pdbx_strand_id
1 'polypeptide(L)' 'MNTQLLQQARALDIDHQIELVEAIWDGIVSSGAAPPLTDAQKTELDRRLADHLANPNDVVSWDEVKASALAKIRQ' A
#
# COMPACT_ATOMS: atom_id res chain seq x y z
N MET A 1 10.46 4.58 -18.44
CA MET A 1 9.61 3.44 -18.05
C MET A 1 9.79 2.34 -19.09
N ASN A 2 10.11 1.11 -18.70
CA ASN A 2 10.37 0.02 -19.66
C ASN A 2 9.03 -0.54 -20.17
N THR A 3 8.56 -0.05 -21.32
CA THR A 3 7.25 -0.38 -21.89
C THR A 3 7.14 -1.84 -22.33
N GLN A 4 8.26 -2.44 -22.79
CA GLN A 4 8.30 -3.85 -23.17
C GLN A 4 8.10 -4.76 -21.96
N LEU A 5 8.77 -4.48 -20.84
CA LEU A 5 8.62 -5.26 -19.61
C LEU A 5 7.18 -5.20 -19.09
N LEU A 6 6.55 -4.02 -19.14
CA LEU A 6 5.14 -3.87 -18.75
C LEU A 6 4.20 -4.66 -19.67
N GLN A 7 4.49 -4.73 -20.97
CA GLN A 7 3.70 -5.51 -21.90
C GLN A 7 3.83 -7.01 -21.64
N GLN A 8 5.02 -7.49 -21.28
CA GLN A 8 5.25 -8.88 -20.88
C GLN A 8 4.54 -9.22 -19.57
N ALA A 9 4.63 -8.36 -18.55
CA ALA A 9 3.94 -8.56 -17.28
C ALA A 9 2.41 -8.64 -17.47
N ARG A 10 1.82 -7.78 -18.32
CA ARG A 10 0.39 -7.80 -18.64
C ARG A 10 -0.07 -9.02 -19.45
N ALA A 11 0.85 -9.73 -20.09
CA ALA A 11 0.53 -10.92 -20.87
C ALA A 11 0.50 -12.21 -20.02
N LEU A 12 0.97 -12.15 -18.76
CA LEU A 12 0.86 -13.24 -17.79
C LEU A 12 -0.62 -13.44 -17.40
N ASP A 13 -0.99 -14.65 -16.95
CA ASP A 13 -2.26 -14.84 -16.28
C ASP A 13 -2.28 -14.10 -14.92
N ILE A 14 -3.47 -13.98 -14.33
CA ILE A 14 -3.66 -13.14 -13.15
C ILE A 14 -2.85 -13.61 -11.94
N ASP A 15 -2.67 -14.93 -11.77
CA ASP A 15 -1.95 -15.50 -10.64
C ASP A 15 -0.47 -15.17 -10.75
N HIS A 16 0.14 -15.36 -11.93
CA HIS A 16 1.53 -14.98 -12.17
C HIS A 16 1.74 -13.46 -12.17
N GLN A 17 0.75 -12.65 -12.54
CA GLN A 17 0.82 -11.19 -12.38
C GLN A 17 0.93 -10.79 -10.90
N ILE A 18 0.12 -11.41 -10.04
CA ILE A 18 0.14 -11.15 -8.61
C ILE A 18 1.48 -11.59 -8.01
N GLU A 19 1.94 -12.80 -8.32
CA GLU A 19 3.23 -13.33 -7.84
C GLU A 19 4.40 -12.42 -8.26
N LEU A 20 4.40 -11.92 -9.51
CA LEU A 20 5.42 -11.00 -9.98
C LEU A 20 5.41 -9.67 -9.21
N VAL A 21 4.22 -9.12 -8.91
CA VAL A 21 4.09 -7.88 -8.14
C VAL A 21 4.62 -8.07 -6.72
N GLU A 22 4.28 -9.17 -6.07
CA GLU A 22 4.76 -9.51 -4.72
C GLU A 22 6.28 -9.69 -4.70
N ALA A 23 6.83 -10.48 -5.62
CA ALA A 23 8.28 -10.72 -5.68
C ALA A 23 9.10 -9.43 -5.92
N ILE A 24 8.60 -8.51 -6.76
CA ILE A 24 9.22 -7.21 -6.96
C ILE A 24 9.16 -6.38 -5.68
N TRP A 25 8.01 -6.37 -5.00
CA TRP A 25 7.81 -5.62 -3.78
C TRP A 25 8.73 -6.09 -2.66
N ASP A 26 8.82 -7.41 -2.45
CA ASP A 26 9.72 -8.03 -1.48
C ASP A 26 11.19 -7.73 -1.79
N GLY A 27 11.56 -7.72 -3.07
CA GLY A 27 12.90 -7.32 -3.51
C GLY A 27 13.24 -5.87 -3.16
N ILE A 28 12.29 -4.94 -3.33
CA ILE A 28 12.48 -3.53 -2.96
C ILE A 28 12.68 -3.39 -1.45
N VAL A 29 11.83 -4.04 -0.65
CA VAL A 29 11.96 -4.01 0.82
C VAL A 29 13.31 -4.61 1.25
N SER A 30 13.68 -5.76 0.69
CA SER A 30 14.93 -6.46 1.00
C SER A 30 16.18 -5.67 0.58
N SER A 31 16.07 -4.80 -0.42
CA SER A 31 17.18 -3.93 -0.84
C SER A 31 17.51 -2.82 0.16
N GLY A 32 16.65 -2.59 1.17
CA GLY A 32 16.79 -1.49 2.11
C GLY A 32 16.53 -0.12 1.48
N ALA A 33 15.89 -0.09 0.30
CA ALA A 33 15.53 1.15 -0.38
C ALA A 33 14.55 1.96 0.48
N ALA A 34 15.06 3.03 1.09
CA ALA A 34 14.27 4.01 1.83
C ALA A 34 14.39 5.37 1.13
N PRO A 35 13.55 5.65 0.12
CA PRO A 35 13.59 6.95 -0.53
C PRO A 35 13.30 8.06 0.51
N PRO A 36 14.02 9.19 0.44
CA PRO A 36 13.80 10.27 1.38
C PRO A 36 12.39 10.84 1.20
N LEU A 37 11.73 11.13 2.32
CA LEU A 37 10.45 11.83 2.30
C LEU A 37 10.65 13.27 1.82
N THR A 38 9.71 13.76 1.02
CA THR A 38 9.61 15.19 0.73
C THR A 38 9.18 15.96 1.97
N ASP A 39 9.45 17.25 2.02
CA ASP A 39 9.08 18.07 3.19
C ASP A 39 7.56 18.13 3.39
N ALA A 40 6.78 18.09 2.29
CA ALA A 40 5.33 17.98 2.34
C ALA A 40 4.87 16.66 2.98
N GLN A 41 5.53 15.53 2.66
CA GLN A 41 5.23 14.23 3.26
C GLN A 41 5.59 14.21 4.75
N LYS A 42 6.75 14.76 5.14
CA LYS A 42 7.15 14.87 6.55
C LYS A 42 6.13 15.68 7.35
N THR A 43 5.76 16.85 6.84
CA THR A 43 4.78 17.75 7.47
C THR A 43 3.43 17.04 7.67
N GLU A 44 2.96 16.29 6.68
CA GLU A 44 1.71 15.55 6.79
C GLU A 44 1.79 14.39 7.80
N LEU A 45 2.91 13.69 7.87
CA LEU A 45 3.12 12.65 8.87
C LEU A 45 3.16 13.22 10.29
N ASP A 46 3.88 14.33 10.50
CA ASP A 46 3.93 15.03 11.79
C ASP A 46 2.53 15.49 12.23
N ARG A 47 1.74 16.04 11.29
CA ARG A 47 0.35 16.46 11.55
C ARG A 47 -0.53 15.27 11.94
N ARG A 48 -0.46 14.15 11.21
CA ARG A 48 -1.25 12.94 11.50
C ARG A 48 -0.86 12.30 12.83
N LEU A 49 0.43 12.31 13.16
CA LEU A 49 0.92 11.81 14.43
C LEU A 49 0.39 12.64 15.60
N ALA A 50 0.49 13.97 15.51
CA ALA A 50 -0.04 14.87 16.54
C ALA A 50 -1.56 14.70 16.74
N ASP A 51 -2.29 14.56 15.63
CA ASP A 51 -3.74 14.35 15.65
C ASP A 51 -4.10 13.01 16.32
N HIS A 52 -3.42 11.91 15.97
CA HIS A 52 -3.64 10.62 16.62
C HIS A 52 -3.29 10.64 18.11
N LEU A 53 -2.21 11.32 18.51
CA LEU A 53 -1.84 11.47 19.92
C LEU A 53 -2.89 12.27 20.71
N ALA A 54 -3.52 13.27 20.08
CA ALA A 54 -4.62 14.03 20.69
C ALA A 54 -5.93 13.23 20.71
N ASN A 55 -6.17 12.39 19.70
CA ASN A 55 -7.40 11.64 19.48
C ASN A 55 -7.12 10.12 19.33
N PRO A 56 -6.62 9.43 20.37
CA PRO A 56 -6.16 8.03 20.23
C PRO A 56 -7.27 7.03 19.87
N ASN A 57 -8.53 7.38 20.16
CA ASN A 57 -9.69 6.57 19.84
C ASN A 57 -10.38 6.98 18.52
N ASP A 58 -9.87 7.98 17.80
CA ASP A 58 -10.36 8.34 16.46
C ASP A 58 -9.77 7.36 15.42
N VAL A 59 -10.19 6.11 15.55
CA VAL A 59 -9.74 4.99 14.73
C VAL A 59 -10.95 4.11 14.39
N VAL A 60 -10.88 3.42 13.26
CA VAL A 60 -11.83 2.36 12.90
C VAL A 60 -11.15 1.03 13.14
N SER A 61 -11.84 0.11 13.82
CA SER A 61 -11.27 -1.21 14.08
C SER A 61 -11.08 -2.00 12.79
N TRP A 62 -10.10 -2.89 12.77
CA TRP A 62 -9.90 -3.78 11.62
C TRP A 62 -11.15 -4.63 11.33
N ASP A 63 -11.85 -5.08 12.37
CA ASP A 63 -13.06 -5.88 12.23
C ASP A 63 -14.18 -5.10 11.52
N GLU A 64 -14.37 -3.82 11.85
CA GLU A 64 -15.33 -2.95 11.16
C GLU A 64 -14.93 -2.70 9.70
N VAL A 65 -13.66 -2.41 9.42
CA VAL A 65 -13.16 -2.22 8.04
C VAL A 65 -13.38 -3.49 7.21
N LYS A 66 -13.01 -4.64 7.77
CA LYS A 66 -13.16 -5.95 7.11
C LYS A 66 -14.62 -6.30 6.87
N ALA A 67 -15.49 -6.08 7.86
CA ALA A 67 -16.92 -6.31 7.73
C ALA A 67 -17.53 -5.44 6.62
N SER A 68 -17.17 -4.15 6.58
CA SER A 68 -17.60 -3.21 5.54
C SER A 68 -17.12 -3.61 4.14
N ALA A 69 -15.85 -4.02 4.01
CA ALA A 69 -15.31 -4.48 2.73
C ALA A 69 -16.01 -5.75 2.22
N LEU A 70 -16.22 -6.75 3.09
CA LEU A 70 -16.92 -7.98 2.73
C LEU A 70 -18.40 -7.74 2.37
N ALA A 71 -19.06 -6.81 3.05
CA ALA A 71 -20.44 -6.44 2.73
C ALA A 71 -20.55 -5.85 1.31
N LYS A 72 -19.56 -5.04 0.87
CA LYS A 72 -19.51 -4.46 -0.48
C LYS A 72 -19.29 -5.49 -1.58
N ILE A 73 -18.46 -6.51 -1.32
CA ILE A 73 -18.17 -7.57 -2.31
C ILE A 73 -19.39 -8.47 -2.58
N ARG A 74 -20.35 -8.53 -1.64
CA ARG A 74 -21.57 -9.34 -1.76
C ARG A 74 -22.73 -8.65 -2.49
N GLN A 75 -22.59 -7.37 -2.82
CA GLN A 75 -23.57 -6.59 -3.60
C GLN A 75 -23.25 -6.67 -5.09
#